data_AF-A0A938NQ49-F1
#
_entry.id   AF-A0A938NQ49-F1
#
_cell.length_a   1.000
_cell.length_b   1.000
_cell.length_c   1.000
_cell.angle_alpha   90.00
_cell.angle_beta   90.00
_cell.angle_gamma   90.00
#
_symmetry.space_group_name_H-M   'P 1'
#
loop_
_entity.id
_entity.type
_entity.pdbx_description
1 polymer ?
#
loop_
_entity_poly.entity_id
_entity_poly.type
_entity_poly.pdbx_seq_one_letter_code
_entity_poly.pdbx_strand_id
1 'polypeptide(L)'
;MKEIVPILYRPFDQRVTVYNRHVAVHRRERVSRHMLKKNNVGISIPRSTEIKRGWEHVFCSNRVIQHHTVSLKEVNYLFPLWLEPEWPETRRLANVSREMAALTAESTGLAWTDVPSNKVSKAQVSHWHGCGDLEGNFGPRDLFDWIYAVLHSPSYRSRYADFLKSDFARVPLTPCLELFRALTRLGGELIALHLLESPKLDTPLTAYTGPATAEVEKISYASDTVWVDKAQTHGFRGVPDAVWNFHIGGYKVCEKWLKDRKGRTLSKDDIVHYQKVIVALNETIRLMGEIDEAIKKHGGWPGAFQSAENDPQ
;
A
#
# COMPACT_ATOMS: atom_id res chain seq x y z
N MET A 1 -2.64 -25.72 10.76
CA MET A 1 -2.41 -24.27 10.53
C MET A 1 -1.98 -23.64 11.83
N LYS A 2 -1.08 -22.65 11.82
CA LYS A 2 -0.82 -21.85 13.04
C LYS A 2 -2.12 -21.15 13.44
N GLU A 3 -2.52 -21.29 14.69
CA GLU A 3 -3.76 -20.69 15.20
C GLU A 3 -3.60 -19.21 15.52
N ILE A 4 -2.37 -18.74 15.73
CA ILE A 4 -2.06 -17.32 15.90
C ILE A 4 -1.36 -16.84 14.64
N VAL A 5 -1.96 -15.86 13.97
CA VAL A 5 -1.43 -15.28 12.72
C VAL A 5 -1.34 -13.76 12.88
N PRO A 6 -0.36 -13.14 12.21
CA PRO A 6 -0.28 -11.70 12.22
C PRO A 6 -1.33 -11.09 11.29
N ILE A 7 -1.87 -9.94 11.69
CA ILE A 7 -2.92 -9.21 10.97
C ILE A 7 -2.52 -7.75 10.85
N LEU A 8 -2.76 -7.16 9.68
CA LEU A 8 -2.74 -5.71 9.54
C LEU A 8 -4.05 -5.18 10.14
N TYR A 9 -3.96 -4.54 11.29
CA TYR A 9 -5.13 -4.02 12.00
C TYR A 9 -5.53 -2.64 11.48
N ARG A 10 -4.55 -1.76 11.25
CA ARG A 10 -4.66 -0.42 10.65
C ARG A 10 -3.40 -0.13 9.83
N PRO A 11 -3.33 0.94 9.01
CA PRO A 11 -2.13 1.24 8.26
C PRO A 11 -0.96 1.39 9.23
N PHE A 12 0.11 0.63 8.99
CA PHE A 12 1.28 0.53 9.87
C PHE A 12 1.05 0.02 11.32
N ASP A 13 -0.14 -0.46 11.69
CA ASP A 13 -0.38 -1.10 12.99
C ASP A 13 -0.61 -2.60 12.80
N GLN A 14 0.45 -3.37 13.01
CA GLN A 14 0.42 -4.84 12.93
C GLN A 14 0.13 -5.42 14.32
N ARG A 15 -0.76 -6.42 14.34
CA ARG A 15 -1.13 -7.14 15.57
C ARG A 15 -1.15 -8.64 15.29
N VAL A 16 -1.56 -9.40 16.30
CA VAL A 16 -1.82 -10.83 16.17
C VAL A 16 -3.30 -11.11 16.36
N THR A 17 -3.81 -12.15 15.71
CA THR A 17 -5.18 -12.63 15.87
C THR A 17 -5.21 -14.15 15.93
N VAL A 18 -6.25 -14.69 16.55
CA VAL A 18 -6.50 -16.13 16.59
C VAL A 18 -7.29 -16.52 15.34
N TYR A 19 -6.62 -17.15 14.37
CA TYR A 19 -7.18 -17.63 13.11
C TYR A 19 -7.66 -19.09 13.21
N ASN A 20 -8.53 -19.34 14.18
CA ASN A 20 -9.18 -20.64 14.39
C ASN A 20 -10.69 -20.50 14.10
N ARG A 21 -11.29 -21.47 13.38
CA ARG A 21 -12.73 -21.45 13.03
C ARG A 21 -13.68 -21.42 14.22
N HIS A 22 -13.22 -21.84 15.40
CA HIS A 22 -13.96 -21.85 16.66
C HIS A 22 -13.87 -20.52 17.41
N VAL A 23 -12.97 -19.61 17.02
CA VAL A 23 -12.77 -18.30 17.65
C VAL A 23 -13.10 -17.16 16.68
N ALA A 24 -12.64 -17.26 15.43
CA ALA A 24 -12.88 -16.30 14.37
C ALA A 24 -14.01 -16.78 13.44
N VAL A 25 -15.17 -16.12 13.55
CA VAL A 25 -16.41 -16.49 12.83
C VAL A 25 -16.36 -16.09 11.34
N HIS A 26 -15.67 -15.00 11.00
CA HIS A 26 -15.59 -14.47 9.62
C HIS A 26 -14.16 -14.43 9.09
N ARG A 27 -13.51 -15.59 8.99
CA ARG A 27 -12.12 -15.71 8.49
C ARG A 27 -11.94 -15.34 7.01
N ARG A 28 -13.03 -15.33 6.23
CA ARG A 28 -13.03 -15.06 4.78
C ARG A 28 -11.98 -15.92 4.04
N GLU A 29 -11.96 -17.21 4.33
CA GLU A 29 -10.92 -18.14 3.84
C GLU A 29 -10.73 -18.14 2.33
N ARG A 30 -11.80 -17.87 1.56
CA ARG A 30 -11.74 -17.70 0.09
C ARG A 30 -10.68 -16.69 -0.37
N VAL A 31 -10.36 -15.67 0.44
CA VAL A 31 -9.35 -14.66 0.14
C VAL A 31 -8.17 -14.78 1.11
N SER A 32 -8.46 -14.84 2.42
CA SER A 32 -7.43 -14.83 3.46
C SER A 32 -6.41 -15.96 3.32
N ARG A 33 -6.81 -17.13 2.79
CA ARG A 33 -5.89 -18.28 2.58
C ARG A 33 -4.66 -17.91 1.75
N HIS A 34 -4.82 -16.99 0.80
CA HIS A 34 -3.76 -16.56 -0.08
C HIS A 34 -2.71 -15.69 0.61
N MET A 35 -3.08 -15.09 1.75
CA MET A 35 -2.22 -14.20 2.53
C MET A 35 -1.62 -14.86 3.78
N LEU A 36 -2.06 -16.08 4.10
CA LEU A 36 -1.53 -16.85 5.23
C LEU A 36 -0.19 -17.52 4.92
N LYS A 37 0.11 -17.76 3.64
CA LYS A 37 1.43 -18.20 3.21
C LYS A 37 2.36 -16.98 3.12
N LYS A 38 3.65 -17.19 3.40
CA LYS A 38 4.68 -16.15 3.26
C LYS A 38 4.79 -15.72 1.78
N ASN A 39 5.31 -14.51 1.56
CA ASN A 39 5.63 -13.96 0.24
C ASN A 39 4.39 -13.70 -0.66
N ASN A 40 3.36 -13.08 -0.09
CA ASN A 40 2.31 -12.43 -0.88
C ASN A 40 2.19 -10.96 -0.48
N VAL A 41 1.62 -10.16 -1.38
CA VAL A 41 1.23 -8.78 -1.13
C VAL A 41 -0.18 -8.62 -1.68
N GLY A 42 -1.00 -7.79 -1.06
CA GLY A 42 -2.34 -7.47 -1.56
C GLY A 42 -2.69 -6.01 -1.31
N ILE A 43 -3.61 -5.49 -2.11
CA ILE A 43 -4.15 -4.14 -1.96
C ILE A 43 -5.43 -4.19 -1.15
N SER A 44 -5.53 -3.36 -0.12
CA SER A 44 -6.73 -3.16 0.70
C SER A 44 -7.42 -1.88 0.28
N ILE A 45 -8.65 -2.00 -0.23
CA ILE A 45 -9.54 -0.87 -0.56
C ILE A 45 -10.99 -1.19 -0.16
N PRO A 46 -11.81 -0.20 0.22
CA PRO A 46 -13.25 -0.37 0.29
C PRO A 46 -13.88 -0.36 -1.11
N ARG A 47 -15.11 -0.88 -1.21
CA ARG A 47 -15.89 -0.79 -2.45
C ARG A 47 -16.51 0.59 -2.66
N SER A 48 -17.02 1.19 -1.59
CA SER A 48 -17.63 2.52 -1.59
C SER A 48 -17.16 3.25 -0.35
N THR A 49 -17.27 4.57 -0.34
CA THR A 49 -16.86 5.41 0.80
C THR A 49 -17.86 6.54 1.00
N GLU A 50 -18.28 6.76 2.24
CA GLU A 50 -19.24 7.80 2.60
C GLU A 50 -18.57 9.08 3.12
N ILE A 51 -17.24 9.18 3.01
CA ILE A 51 -16.50 10.26 3.66
C ILE A 51 -16.49 11.56 2.84
N LYS A 52 -16.56 12.69 3.55
CA LYS A 52 -16.59 14.03 2.96
C LYS A 52 -15.22 14.54 2.50
N ARG A 53 -14.11 14.00 3.02
CA ARG A 53 -12.74 14.51 2.79
C ARG A 53 -12.16 14.19 1.41
N GLY A 54 -12.73 13.22 0.69
CA GLY A 54 -12.18 12.68 -0.55
C GLY A 54 -11.78 11.21 -0.39
N TRP A 55 -11.27 10.59 -1.45
CA TRP A 55 -10.89 9.17 -1.41
C TRP A 55 -9.40 9.01 -1.09
N GLU A 56 -9.08 8.40 0.05
CA GLU A 56 -7.70 8.15 0.52
C GLU A 56 -7.50 6.68 0.94
N HIS A 57 -8.43 5.78 0.59
CA HIS A 57 -8.60 4.47 1.23
C HIS A 57 -7.88 3.33 0.50
N VAL A 58 -6.59 3.47 0.29
CA VAL A 58 -5.75 2.42 -0.31
C VAL A 58 -4.53 2.16 0.54
N PHE A 59 -4.25 0.88 0.81
CA PHE A 59 -3.03 0.47 1.50
C PHE A 59 -2.66 -0.96 1.15
N CYS A 60 -1.38 -1.27 0.96
CA CYS A 60 -0.92 -2.64 0.73
C CYS A 60 -0.69 -3.41 2.04
N SER A 61 -0.75 -4.73 1.96
CA SER A 61 -0.48 -5.62 3.09
C SER A 61 0.18 -6.91 2.61
N ASN A 62 1.20 -7.39 3.32
CA ASN A 62 1.75 -8.74 3.18
C ASN A 62 1.13 -9.73 4.20
N ARG A 63 0.04 -9.32 4.87
CA ARG A 63 -0.70 -10.07 5.89
C ARG A 63 -2.20 -10.06 5.59
N VAL A 64 -2.95 -10.91 6.28
CA VAL A 64 -4.41 -10.76 6.35
C VAL A 64 -4.77 -9.39 6.94
N ILE A 65 -5.92 -8.85 6.55
CA ILE A 65 -6.43 -7.56 7.02
C ILE A 65 -7.63 -7.75 7.95
N GLN A 66 -7.90 -6.75 8.78
CA GLN A 66 -9.17 -6.64 9.50
C GLN A 66 -10.22 -5.90 8.64
N HIS A 67 -11.50 -6.08 8.98
CA HIS A 67 -12.66 -5.53 8.26
C HIS A 67 -12.63 -4.01 8.02
N HIS A 68 -11.95 -3.27 8.90
CA HIS A 68 -11.83 -1.81 8.98
C HIS A 68 -10.35 -1.39 9.04
N THR A 69 -9.51 -1.99 8.20
CA THR A 69 -8.08 -1.70 8.14
C THR A 69 -7.77 -0.33 7.58
N VAL A 70 -8.45 0.12 6.52
CA VAL A 70 -8.23 1.44 5.90
C VAL A 70 -9.44 2.37 6.07
N SER A 71 -10.63 1.84 6.32
CA SER A 71 -11.83 2.64 6.62
C SER A 71 -12.39 2.32 8.00
N LEU A 72 -12.88 3.36 8.69
CA LEU A 72 -13.62 3.24 9.93
C LEU A 72 -15.07 2.76 9.77
N LYS A 73 -15.67 2.99 8.59
CA LYS A 73 -17.10 2.76 8.35
C LYS A 73 -17.35 1.65 7.35
N GLU A 74 -16.51 1.60 6.32
CA GLU A 74 -16.74 0.70 5.18
C GLU A 74 -15.94 -0.59 5.30
N VAL A 75 -16.48 -1.63 4.68
CA VAL A 75 -15.83 -2.94 4.56
C VAL A 75 -14.61 -2.82 3.67
N ASN A 76 -13.47 -3.29 4.16
CA ASN A 76 -12.25 -3.37 3.35
C ASN A 76 -12.12 -4.74 2.67
N TYR A 77 -11.84 -4.69 1.39
CA TYR A 77 -11.59 -5.83 0.52
C TYR A 77 -10.10 -5.93 0.28
N LEU A 78 -9.58 -7.14 0.36
CA LEU A 78 -8.19 -7.44 0.08
C LEU A 78 -8.09 -8.11 -1.29
N PHE A 79 -7.20 -7.59 -2.12
CA PHE A 79 -6.88 -8.11 -3.45
C PHE A 79 -5.45 -8.65 -3.43
N PRO A 80 -5.23 -9.94 -3.10
CA PRO A 80 -3.91 -10.56 -3.16
C PRO A 80 -3.35 -10.48 -4.57
N LEU A 81 -2.05 -10.25 -4.74
CA LEU A 81 -1.35 -10.34 -6.02
C LEU A 81 -1.40 -11.77 -6.56
N TRP A 82 -1.29 -12.73 -5.66
CA TRP A 82 -1.19 -14.13 -6.03
C TRP A 82 -2.26 -15.00 -5.38
N LEU A 83 -2.77 -15.95 -6.15
CA LEU A 83 -3.69 -16.98 -5.71
C LEU A 83 -2.94 -18.29 -5.50
N GLU A 84 -2.89 -18.71 -4.24
CA GLU A 84 -2.44 -20.06 -3.88
C GLU A 84 -3.23 -21.15 -4.61
N PRO A 85 -2.55 -22.19 -5.13
CA PRO A 85 -3.19 -23.26 -5.89
C PRO A 85 -4.31 -23.93 -5.09
N GLU A 86 -5.33 -24.34 -5.82
CA GLU A 86 -6.40 -25.24 -5.39
C GLU A 86 -6.47 -26.34 -6.44
N TRP A 87 -6.92 -27.55 -6.12
CA TRP A 87 -6.98 -28.61 -7.14
C TRP A 87 -7.96 -28.21 -8.25
N PRO A 88 -7.62 -28.36 -9.55
CA PRO A 88 -6.49 -29.10 -10.12
C PRO A 88 -5.20 -28.30 -10.36
N GLU A 89 -5.17 -26.99 -10.06
CA GLU A 89 -3.99 -26.16 -10.23
C GLU A 89 -2.83 -26.61 -9.32
N THR A 90 -1.65 -26.75 -9.90
CA THR A 90 -0.43 -27.14 -9.17
C THR A 90 0.51 -25.95 -8.90
N ARG A 91 0.31 -24.83 -9.61
CA ARG A 91 1.09 -23.60 -9.46
C ARG A 91 0.26 -22.46 -8.92
N ARG A 92 0.94 -21.49 -8.31
CA ARG A 92 0.36 -20.19 -7.94
C ARG A 92 -0.04 -19.42 -9.20
N LEU A 93 -1.20 -18.77 -9.16
CA LEU A 93 -1.70 -17.94 -10.27
C LEU A 93 -1.64 -16.47 -9.91
N ALA A 94 -1.34 -15.62 -10.90
CA ALA A 94 -1.47 -14.18 -10.74
C ALA A 94 -2.96 -13.79 -10.65
N ASN A 95 -3.32 -12.98 -9.67
CA ASN A 95 -4.67 -12.43 -9.53
C ASN A 95 -4.81 -11.13 -10.35
N VAL A 96 -4.46 -11.23 -11.63
CA VAL A 96 -4.45 -10.12 -12.58
C VAL A 96 -5.32 -10.53 -13.76
N SER A 97 -6.16 -9.60 -14.24
CA SER A 97 -6.97 -9.85 -15.43
C SER A 97 -6.08 -10.11 -16.64
N ARG A 98 -6.34 -11.21 -17.35
CA ARG A 98 -5.64 -11.52 -18.61
C ARG A 98 -5.86 -10.44 -19.66
N GLU A 99 -7.04 -9.84 -19.68
CA GLU A 99 -7.39 -8.73 -20.56
C GLU A 99 -6.54 -7.49 -20.23
N MET A 100 -6.43 -7.12 -18.96
CA MET A 100 -5.59 -5.98 -18.55
C MET A 100 -4.11 -6.19 -18.91
N ALA A 101 -3.61 -7.42 -18.72
CA ALA A 101 -2.25 -7.78 -19.11
C ALA A 101 -2.06 -7.71 -20.63
N ALA A 102 -3.01 -8.24 -21.42
CA ALA A 102 -2.95 -8.18 -22.88
C ALA A 102 -2.98 -6.73 -23.40
N LEU A 103 -3.92 -5.92 -22.90
CA LEU A 103 -4.03 -4.51 -23.28
C LEU A 103 -2.78 -3.71 -22.89
N THR A 104 -2.19 -3.98 -21.73
CA THR A 104 -0.93 -3.32 -21.33
C THR A 104 0.22 -3.75 -22.23
N ALA A 105 0.30 -5.04 -22.59
CA ALA A 105 1.33 -5.53 -23.50
C ALA A 105 1.21 -4.89 -24.89
N GLU A 106 -0.01 -4.79 -25.41
CA GLU A 106 -0.30 -4.11 -26.67
C GLU A 106 0.04 -2.62 -26.60
N SER A 107 -0.36 -1.93 -25.53
CA SER A 107 -0.19 -0.49 -25.41
C SER A 107 1.25 -0.06 -25.15
N THR A 108 2.04 -0.90 -24.46
CA THR A 108 3.44 -0.58 -24.10
C THR A 108 4.47 -1.22 -25.02
N GLY A 109 4.08 -2.24 -25.80
CA GLY A 109 4.99 -3.07 -26.60
C GLY A 109 5.82 -4.07 -25.78
N LEU A 110 5.60 -4.19 -24.47
CA LEU A 110 6.30 -5.14 -23.61
C LEU A 110 5.64 -6.52 -23.64
N ALA A 111 6.44 -7.59 -23.54
CA ALA A 111 5.90 -8.93 -23.41
C ALA A 111 5.38 -9.20 -21.99
N TRP A 112 4.20 -9.83 -21.87
CA TRP A 112 3.67 -10.29 -20.59
C TRP A 112 4.35 -11.58 -20.12
N THR A 113 4.75 -11.65 -18.86
CA THR A 113 5.32 -12.86 -18.24
C THR A 113 4.71 -13.13 -16.85
N ASP A 114 3.86 -14.16 -16.75
CA ASP A 114 3.26 -14.62 -15.48
C ASP A 114 3.96 -15.87 -14.88
N VAL A 115 5.08 -16.26 -15.49
CA VAL A 115 5.94 -17.35 -15.06
C VAL A 115 7.40 -16.91 -15.14
N PRO A 116 8.29 -17.35 -14.22
CA PRO A 116 9.71 -17.04 -14.30
C PRO A 116 10.28 -17.48 -15.66
N SER A 117 11.13 -16.64 -16.27
CA SER A 117 11.81 -16.99 -17.53
C SER A 117 12.59 -18.29 -17.41
N ASN A 118 12.58 -19.14 -18.44
CA ASN A 118 13.40 -20.36 -18.47
C ASN A 118 14.93 -20.07 -18.42
N LYS A 119 15.32 -18.80 -18.58
CA LYS A 119 16.72 -18.33 -18.51
C LYS A 119 17.19 -18.00 -17.08
N VAL A 120 16.32 -18.04 -16.06
CA VAL A 120 16.74 -17.84 -14.65
C VAL A 120 17.07 -19.17 -13.97
N SER A 121 18.08 -19.15 -13.11
CA SER A 121 18.46 -20.31 -12.30
C SER A 121 17.31 -20.77 -11.39
N LYS A 122 17.28 -22.06 -11.01
CA LYS A 122 16.28 -22.60 -10.06
C LYS A 122 16.16 -21.78 -8.75
N ALA A 123 17.25 -21.15 -8.30
CA ALA A 123 17.27 -20.29 -7.12
C ALA A 123 16.63 -18.91 -7.35
N GLN A 124 16.72 -18.37 -8.57
CA GLN A 124 16.04 -17.13 -8.96
C GLN A 124 14.54 -17.37 -9.22
N VAL A 125 14.18 -18.53 -9.75
CA VAL A 125 12.78 -18.98 -9.91
C VAL A 125 12.05 -19.05 -8.56
N SER A 126 12.71 -19.51 -7.49
CA SER A 126 12.10 -19.60 -6.16
C SER A 126 11.91 -18.25 -5.45
N HIS A 127 12.60 -17.20 -5.92
CA HIS A 127 12.51 -15.82 -5.38
C HIS A 127 11.89 -14.84 -6.37
N TRP A 128 11.34 -15.31 -7.49
CA TRP A 128 10.70 -14.43 -8.45
C TRP A 128 9.40 -13.87 -7.86
N HIS A 129 9.34 -12.55 -7.73
CA HIS A 129 8.20 -11.86 -7.13
C HIS A 129 7.13 -11.44 -8.12
N GLY A 130 7.29 -11.76 -9.41
CA GLY A 130 6.37 -11.37 -10.47
C GLY A 130 6.81 -10.16 -11.30
N CYS A 131 8.05 -9.72 -11.19
CA CYS A 131 8.60 -8.59 -11.94
C CYS A 131 9.24 -9.07 -13.25
N GLY A 132 9.04 -8.29 -14.32
CA GLY A 132 9.87 -8.34 -15.52
C GLY A 132 11.10 -7.44 -15.39
N ASP A 133 11.76 -7.20 -16.52
CA ASP A 133 12.88 -6.24 -16.63
C ASP A 133 12.40 -4.81 -16.95
N LEU A 134 11.12 -4.64 -17.32
CA LEU A 134 10.52 -3.41 -17.86
C LEU A 134 11.20 -2.91 -19.13
N GLU A 135 12.14 -3.65 -19.72
CA GLU A 135 12.84 -3.33 -20.96
C GLU A 135 12.19 -4.06 -22.14
N GLY A 136 12.06 -5.38 -22.01
CA GLY A 136 11.41 -6.25 -22.99
C GLY A 136 10.17 -6.97 -22.44
N ASN A 137 9.99 -7.03 -21.12
CA ASN A 137 8.83 -7.69 -20.52
C ASN A 137 8.39 -7.04 -19.20
N PHE A 138 7.17 -7.38 -18.78
CA PHE A 138 6.59 -7.03 -17.50
C PHE A 138 5.75 -8.20 -16.96
N GLY A 139 5.61 -8.27 -15.65
CA GLY A 139 4.86 -9.34 -14.99
C GLY A 139 3.79 -8.84 -14.02
N PRO A 140 3.17 -9.77 -13.27
CA PRO A 140 2.10 -9.47 -12.32
C PRO A 140 2.44 -8.38 -11.31
N ARG A 141 3.68 -8.37 -10.80
CA ARG A 141 4.11 -7.40 -9.80
C ARG A 141 4.25 -6.00 -10.39
N ASP A 142 4.68 -5.87 -11.63
CA ASP A 142 4.81 -4.58 -12.31
C ASP A 142 3.44 -3.92 -12.53
N LEU A 143 2.43 -4.70 -12.90
CA LEU A 143 1.05 -4.22 -12.99
C LEU A 143 0.48 -3.86 -11.61
N PHE A 144 0.79 -4.65 -10.59
CA PHE A 144 0.36 -4.36 -9.22
C PHE A 144 0.97 -3.05 -8.71
N ASP A 145 2.25 -2.82 -8.99
CA ASP A 145 2.96 -1.60 -8.64
C ASP A 145 2.40 -0.39 -9.43
N TRP A 146 2.14 -0.55 -10.74
CA TRP A 146 1.43 0.46 -11.55
C TRP A 146 0.07 0.84 -10.96
N ILE A 147 -0.77 -0.15 -10.66
CA ILE A 147 -2.08 0.04 -10.03
C ILE A 147 -1.92 0.84 -8.74
N TYR A 148 -0.95 0.46 -7.91
CA TYR A 148 -0.72 1.12 -6.64
C TYR A 148 -0.30 2.59 -6.80
N ALA A 149 0.56 2.89 -7.78
CA ALA A 149 0.96 4.25 -8.10
C ALA A 149 -0.22 5.11 -8.54
N VAL A 150 -1.04 4.62 -9.49
CA VAL A 150 -2.23 5.35 -9.96
C VAL A 150 -3.21 5.60 -8.82
N LEU A 151 -3.47 4.61 -7.97
CA LEU A 151 -4.33 4.79 -6.79
C LEU A 151 -3.72 5.74 -5.74
N HIS A 152 -2.43 6.06 -5.83
CA HIS A 152 -1.76 7.05 -4.98
C HIS A 152 -1.64 8.44 -5.59
N SER A 153 -1.93 8.63 -6.87
CA SER A 153 -1.98 9.94 -7.53
C SER A 153 -3.05 10.85 -6.89
N PRO A 154 -2.68 11.99 -6.27
CA PRO A 154 -3.65 13.00 -5.80
C PRO A 154 -4.57 13.46 -6.94
N SER A 155 -4.01 13.75 -8.11
CA SER A 155 -4.79 14.21 -9.26
C SER A 155 -5.82 13.18 -9.75
N TYR A 156 -5.49 11.88 -9.75
CA TYR A 156 -6.45 10.79 -10.01
C TYR A 156 -7.57 10.77 -8.97
N ARG A 157 -7.22 10.78 -7.68
CA ARG A 157 -8.18 10.71 -6.57
C ARG A 157 -9.17 11.87 -6.59
N SER A 158 -8.70 13.08 -6.89
CA SER A 158 -9.54 14.27 -7.02
C SER A 158 -10.41 14.21 -8.28
N ARG A 159 -9.84 13.83 -9.43
CA ARG A 159 -10.56 13.80 -10.71
C ARG A 159 -11.70 12.77 -10.74
N TYR A 160 -11.47 11.60 -10.17
CA TYR A 160 -12.42 10.48 -10.20
C TYR A 160 -13.12 10.28 -8.85
N ALA A 161 -13.15 11.31 -8.00
CA ALA A 161 -13.64 11.22 -6.62
C ALA A 161 -15.05 10.63 -6.50
N ASP A 162 -15.97 11.00 -7.39
CA ASP A 162 -17.35 10.52 -7.34
C ASP A 162 -17.45 9.03 -7.70
N PHE A 163 -16.71 8.57 -8.71
CA PHE A 163 -16.63 7.15 -9.05
C PHE A 163 -15.99 6.34 -7.93
N LEU A 164 -14.91 6.85 -7.33
CA LEU A 164 -14.19 6.21 -6.24
C LEU A 164 -15.02 6.08 -4.96
N LYS A 165 -16.03 6.94 -4.77
CA LYS A 165 -16.96 6.86 -3.63
C LYS A 165 -18.07 5.83 -3.83
N SER A 166 -18.44 5.53 -5.08
CA SER A 166 -19.62 4.73 -5.40
C SER A 166 -19.33 3.26 -5.70
N ASP A 167 -18.16 2.93 -6.25
CA ASP A 167 -17.79 1.56 -6.58
C ASP A 167 -16.26 1.35 -6.55
N PHE A 168 -15.82 0.12 -6.78
CA PHE A 168 -14.38 -0.20 -6.81
C PHE A 168 -13.61 0.72 -7.76
N ALA A 169 -12.40 1.10 -7.33
CA ALA A 169 -11.52 1.96 -8.11
C ALA A 169 -11.19 1.32 -9.46
N ARG A 170 -11.33 2.10 -10.54
CA ARG A 170 -11.03 1.69 -11.91
C ARG A 170 -9.72 2.33 -12.36
N VAL A 171 -8.73 1.52 -12.65
CA VAL A 171 -7.39 2.01 -13.01
C VAL A 171 -7.27 2.15 -14.53
N PRO A 172 -6.98 3.34 -15.06
CA PRO A 172 -6.72 3.54 -16.48
C PRO A 172 -5.38 2.92 -16.90
N LEU A 173 -5.30 2.53 -18.17
CA LEU A 173 -4.07 2.10 -18.82
C LEU A 173 -3.45 3.27 -19.59
N THR A 174 -2.14 3.20 -19.80
CA THR A 174 -1.40 4.19 -20.60
C THR A 174 -0.83 3.52 -21.86
N PRO A 175 -0.91 4.18 -23.03
CA PRO A 175 -0.14 3.78 -24.22
C PRO A 175 1.31 4.27 -24.17
N CYS A 176 1.70 5.04 -23.15
CA CYS A 176 3.05 5.54 -23.02
C CYS A 176 3.91 4.59 -22.19
N LEU A 177 4.79 3.84 -22.86
CA LEU A 177 5.77 2.95 -22.22
C LEU A 177 6.59 3.65 -21.13
N GLU A 178 7.03 4.89 -21.37
CA GLU A 178 7.84 5.64 -20.41
C GLU A 178 7.04 6.02 -19.15
N LEU A 179 5.77 6.38 -19.30
CA LEU A 179 4.90 6.62 -18.15
C LEU A 179 4.63 5.33 -17.38
N PHE A 180 4.38 4.22 -18.08
CA PHE A 180 4.21 2.90 -17.47
C PHE A 180 5.41 2.54 -16.60
N ARG A 181 6.63 2.61 -17.16
CA ARG A 181 7.89 2.38 -16.44
C ARG A 181 8.04 3.28 -15.22
N ALA A 182 7.78 4.58 -15.38
CA ALA A 182 7.94 5.56 -14.31
C ALA A 182 7.00 5.25 -13.14
N LEU A 183 5.71 5.08 -13.39
CA LEU A 183 4.72 4.82 -12.34
C LEU A 183 4.88 3.42 -11.73
N THR A 184 5.26 2.40 -12.49
CA THR A 184 5.59 1.08 -11.92
C THR A 184 6.73 1.19 -10.91
N ARG A 185 7.82 1.91 -11.23
CA ARG A 185 8.94 2.10 -10.29
C ARG A 185 8.51 2.85 -9.03
N LEU A 186 7.78 3.96 -9.18
CA LEU A 186 7.28 4.76 -8.06
C LEU A 186 6.29 3.96 -7.18
N GLY A 187 5.44 3.15 -7.79
CA GLY A 187 4.50 2.26 -7.10
C GLY A 187 5.19 1.17 -6.30
N GLY A 188 6.25 0.56 -6.86
CA GLY A 188 7.08 -0.42 -6.18
C GLY A 188 7.77 0.18 -4.95
N GLU A 189 8.28 1.41 -5.07
CA GLU A 189 8.88 2.15 -3.95
C GLU A 189 7.84 2.45 -2.85
N LEU A 190 6.64 2.90 -3.24
CA LEU A 190 5.52 3.12 -2.31
C LEU A 190 5.14 1.84 -1.55
N ILE A 191 5.07 0.70 -2.24
CA ILE A 191 4.77 -0.58 -1.59
C ILE A 191 5.88 -0.97 -0.60
N ALA A 192 7.15 -0.83 -0.99
CA ALA A 192 8.27 -1.12 -0.09
C ALA A 192 8.23 -0.24 1.17
N LEU A 193 7.87 1.04 1.05
CA LEU A 193 7.68 1.93 2.19
C LEU A 193 6.49 1.49 3.07
N HIS A 194 5.35 1.15 2.46
CA HIS A 194 4.13 0.80 3.19
C HIS A 194 4.19 -0.60 3.84
N LEU A 195 5.04 -1.49 3.34
CA LEU A 195 5.38 -2.77 3.98
C LEU A 195 6.47 -2.65 5.05
N LEU A 196 7.08 -1.46 5.20
CA LEU A 196 8.23 -1.19 6.05
C LEU A 196 9.50 -1.97 5.66
N GLU A 197 9.70 -2.20 4.37
CA GLU A 197 10.80 -2.99 3.78
C GLU A 197 11.84 -2.10 3.05
N SER A 198 11.57 -0.81 2.87
CA SER A 198 12.47 0.12 2.19
C SER A 198 13.72 0.46 3.02
N PRO A 199 14.93 0.49 2.43
CA PRO A 199 16.15 0.89 3.13
C PRO A 199 16.13 2.36 3.58
N LYS A 200 15.28 3.21 2.98
CA LYS A 200 15.10 4.61 3.39
C LYS A 200 14.66 4.74 4.85
N LEU A 201 13.99 3.71 5.39
CA LEU A 201 13.46 3.68 6.75
C LEU A 201 14.53 3.58 7.82
N ASP A 202 15.76 3.20 7.45
CA ASP A 202 16.87 3.06 8.39
C ASP A 202 17.56 4.40 8.69
N THR A 203 17.21 5.46 7.95
CA THR A 203 17.62 6.84 8.25
C THR A 203 16.44 7.59 8.88
N PRO A 204 16.42 7.81 10.21
CA PRO A 204 15.30 8.47 10.87
C PRO A 204 15.21 9.95 10.48
N LEU A 205 14.00 10.41 10.18
CA LEU A 205 13.70 11.83 9.99
C LEU A 205 13.63 12.59 11.33
N THR A 206 13.33 11.87 12.41
CA THR A 206 12.98 12.46 13.70
C THR A 206 13.94 12.05 14.79
N ALA A 207 14.06 12.90 15.81
CA ALA A 207 14.80 12.60 17.02
C ALA A 207 13.84 12.37 18.19
N TYR A 208 13.89 11.18 18.78
CA TYR A 208 13.15 10.90 20.00
C TYR A 208 13.81 11.58 21.19
N THR A 209 13.00 12.23 22.04
CA THR A 209 13.42 12.85 23.30
C THR A 209 12.64 12.20 24.43
N GLY A 210 13.32 11.85 25.53
CA GLY A 210 12.73 11.19 26.68
C GLY A 210 13.42 9.89 27.10
N PRO A 211 12.85 9.16 28.07
CA PRO A 211 13.40 7.90 28.55
C PRO A 211 13.33 6.81 27.48
N ALA A 212 14.17 5.78 27.62
CA ALA A 212 14.24 4.64 26.70
C ALA A 212 12.92 3.88 26.53
N THR A 213 11.99 4.08 27.46
CA THR A 213 10.61 3.60 27.43
C THR A 213 9.70 4.69 27.97
N ALA A 214 8.61 5.03 27.29
CA ALA A 214 7.68 6.06 27.74
C ALA A 214 6.24 5.59 27.67
N GLU A 215 5.45 5.89 28.71
CA GLU A 215 4.00 5.69 28.67
C GLU A 215 3.34 6.72 27.75
N VAL A 216 2.38 6.27 26.94
CA VAL A 216 1.54 7.18 26.16
C VAL A 216 0.40 7.70 27.05
N GLU A 217 0.59 8.85 27.68
CA GLU A 217 -0.41 9.48 28.55
C GLU A 217 -1.34 10.44 27.80
N LYS A 218 -0.76 11.35 27.01
CA LYS A 218 -1.47 12.40 26.28
C LYS A 218 -0.73 12.72 25.00
N ILE A 219 -1.44 12.61 23.88
CA ILE A 219 -0.88 12.94 22.57
C ILE A 219 -1.14 14.41 22.28
N SER A 220 -0.11 15.15 21.90
CA SER A 220 -0.24 16.50 21.38
C SER A 220 0.82 16.77 20.32
N TYR A 221 0.59 17.76 19.46
CA TYR A 221 1.53 18.17 18.43
C TYR A 221 1.75 19.67 18.53
N ALA A 222 3.01 20.08 18.70
CA ALA A 222 3.41 21.47 18.79
C ALA A 222 4.89 21.61 18.39
N SER A 223 5.24 22.69 17.69
CA SER A 223 6.62 23.00 17.29
C SER A 223 7.32 21.82 16.62
N ASP A 224 6.70 21.26 15.58
CA ASP A 224 7.17 20.09 14.83
C ASP A 224 7.48 18.86 15.70
N THR A 225 6.83 18.76 16.86
CA THR A 225 7.08 17.69 17.83
C THR A 225 5.79 17.00 18.23
N VAL A 226 5.77 15.68 18.14
CA VAL A 226 4.69 14.84 18.66
C VAL A 226 5.04 14.43 20.09
N TRP A 227 4.30 14.97 21.06
CA TRP A 227 4.44 14.65 22.47
C TRP A 227 3.53 13.48 22.86
N VAL A 228 4.01 12.62 23.75
CA VAL A 228 3.25 11.47 24.27
C VAL A 228 2.83 11.64 25.73
N ASP A 229 3.28 12.70 26.39
CA ASP A 229 2.99 13.02 27.79
C ASP A 229 2.34 14.40 27.98
N LYS A 230 1.80 14.67 29.16
CA LYS A 230 1.14 15.95 29.47
C LYS A 230 2.12 17.12 29.61
N ALA A 231 3.33 16.85 30.11
CA ALA A 231 4.34 17.86 30.40
C ALA A 231 5.17 18.25 29.17
N GLN A 232 4.99 17.54 28.05
CA GLN A 232 5.74 17.75 26.81
C GLN A 232 7.24 17.57 27.02
N THR A 233 7.61 16.48 27.69
CA THR A 233 9.02 16.11 27.91
C THR A 233 9.45 14.89 27.09
N HIS A 234 8.49 14.08 26.63
CA HIS A 234 8.73 12.84 25.90
C HIS A 234 8.04 12.86 24.53
N GLY A 235 8.78 12.64 23.45
CA GLY A 235 8.19 12.75 22.13
C GLY A 235 9.15 12.60 20.96
N PHE A 236 8.62 12.85 19.78
CA PHE A 236 9.31 12.72 18.49
C PHE A 236 9.45 14.11 17.87
N ARG A 237 10.67 14.65 17.85
CA ARG A 237 10.98 15.98 17.30
C ARG A 237 11.26 15.91 15.80
N GLY A 238 10.91 16.96 15.08
CA GLY A 238 11.14 17.07 13.64
C GLY A 238 10.09 16.35 12.79
N VAL A 239 8.88 16.15 13.31
CA VAL A 239 7.75 15.59 12.56
C VAL A 239 7.12 16.71 11.73
N PRO A 240 7.20 16.67 10.38
CA PRO A 240 6.60 17.71 9.54
C PRO A 240 5.07 17.75 9.70
N ASP A 241 4.47 18.95 9.61
CA ASP A 241 3.02 19.12 9.74
C ASP A 241 2.24 18.28 8.73
N ALA A 242 2.74 18.22 7.48
CA ALA A 242 2.15 17.40 6.43
C ALA A 242 2.12 15.90 6.80
N VAL A 243 3.15 15.39 7.48
CA VAL A 243 3.21 14.00 7.96
C VAL A 243 2.25 13.78 9.13
N TRP A 244 2.24 14.71 10.09
CA TRP A 244 1.30 14.65 11.21
C TRP A 244 -0.14 14.59 10.72
N ASN A 245 -0.50 15.46 9.76
CA ASN A 245 -1.84 15.59 9.18
C ASN A 245 -2.15 14.59 8.06
N PHE A 246 -1.22 13.70 7.72
CA PHE A 246 -1.42 12.72 6.66
C PHE A 246 -2.46 11.66 7.04
N HIS A 247 -3.32 11.34 6.09
CA HIS A 247 -4.39 10.36 6.27
C HIS A 247 -4.22 9.18 5.32
N ILE A 248 -4.55 7.99 5.83
CA ILE A 248 -4.77 6.80 5.01
C ILE A 248 -6.17 6.31 5.34
N GLY A 249 -7.07 6.52 4.37
CA GLY A 249 -8.51 6.40 4.53
C GLY A 249 -9.02 7.14 5.76
N GLY A 250 -9.66 6.42 6.69
CA GLY A 250 -10.29 7.02 7.87
C GLY A 250 -9.35 7.45 8.99
N TYR A 251 -8.03 7.34 8.82
CA TYR A 251 -7.06 7.46 9.91
C TYR A 251 -6.00 8.54 9.67
N LYS A 252 -5.92 9.50 10.59
CA LYS A 252 -4.70 10.30 10.81
C LYS A 252 -3.63 9.38 11.39
N VAL A 253 -2.74 8.87 10.56
CA VAL A 253 -1.94 7.66 10.84
C VAL A 253 -1.10 7.82 12.11
N CYS A 254 -0.29 8.88 12.17
CA CYS A 254 0.60 9.17 13.30
C CYS A 254 -0.17 9.34 14.63
N GLU A 255 -1.29 10.06 14.62
CA GLU A 255 -2.11 10.26 15.81
C GLU A 255 -2.78 8.94 16.23
N LYS A 256 -3.38 8.22 15.28
CA LYS A 256 -4.17 7.02 15.54
C LYS A 256 -3.33 5.91 16.16
N TRP A 257 -2.11 5.72 15.67
CA TRP A 257 -1.20 4.67 16.15
C TRP A 257 -0.83 4.85 17.62
N LEU A 258 -0.55 6.09 18.05
CA LEU A 258 -0.30 6.43 19.45
C LEU A 258 -1.59 6.34 20.27
N LYS A 259 -2.72 6.80 19.73
CA LYS A 259 -4.01 6.78 20.44
C LYS A 259 -4.42 5.37 20.84
N ASP A 260 -4.14 4.37 20.00
CA ASP A 260 -4.37 2.95 20.31
C ASP A 260 -3.42 2.36 21.36
N ARG A 261 -2.38 3.12 21.75
CA ARG A 261 -1.39 2.75 22.75
C ARG A 261 -1.50 3.60 24.01
N LYS A 262 -2.55 4.42 24.16
CA LYS A 262 -2.77 5.20 25.37
C LYS A 262 -2.82 4.31 26.61
N GLY A 263 -2.06 4.67 27.65
CA GLY A 263 -1.88 3.88 28.89
C GLY A 263 -0.93 2.70 28.76
N ARG A 264 -0.22 2.57 27.62
CA ARG A 264 0.83 1.56 27.42
C ARG A 264 2.19 2.23 27.39
N THR A 265 3.21 1.52 27.88
CA THR A 265 4.60 1.89 27.74
C THR A 265 5.13 1.47 26.36
N LEU A 266 5.64 2.44 25.60
CA LEU A 266 6.36 2.19 24.34
C LEU A 266 7.69 1.54 24.65
N SER A 267 7.95 0.40 24.01
CA SER A 267 9.27 -0.22 23.97
C SER A 267 10.21 0.53 23.01
N LYS A 268 11.50 0.16 23.02
CA LYS A 268 12.46 0.65 22.02
C LYS A 268 12.01 0.31 20.60
N ASP A 269 11.48 -0.88 20.39
CA ASP A 269 10.98 -1.33 19.08
C ASP A 269 9.75 -0.53 18.66
N ASP A 270 8.87 -0.16 19.59
CA ASP A 270 7.72 0.72 19.31
C ASP A 270 8.17 2.12 18.87
N ILE A 271 9.19 2.68 19.55
CA ILE A 271 9.78 4.00 19.20
C ILE A 271 10.38 3.94 17.80
N VAL A 272 11.23 2.94 17.52
CA VAL A 272 11.85 2.75 16.20
C VAL A 272 10.78 2.53 15.13
N HIS A 273 9.77 1.69 15.40
CA HIS A 273 8.65 1.47 14.48
C HIS A 273 7.94 2.77 14.15
N TYR A 274 7.61 3.59 15.16
CA TYR A 274 6.94 4.86 14.93
C TYR A 274 7.79 5.84 14.10
N GLN A 275 9.11 5.89 14.33
CA GLN A 275 10.02 6.68 13.51
C GLN A 275 10.04 6.19 12.05
N LYS A 276 10.04 4.87 11.81
CA LYS A 276 9.93 4.30 10.45
C LYS A 276 8.61 4.67 9.79
N VAL A 277 7.50 4.68 10.52
CA VAL A 277 6.20 5.14 10.00
C VAL A 277 6.27 6.61 9.57
N ILE A 278 6.90 7.48 10.38
CA ILE A 278 7.05 8.89 10.02
C ILE A 278 7.86 9.05 8.72
N VAL A 279 8.97 8.32 8.57
CA VAL A 279 9.76 8.31 7.32
C VAL A 279 8.93 7.80 6.14
N ALA A 280 8.21 6.69 6.32
CA ALA A 280 7.37 6.12 5.28
C ALA A 280 6.35 7.14 4.78
N LEU A 281 5.63 7.82 5.69
CA LEU A 281 4.65 8.85 5.33
C LEU A 281 5.28 10.06 4.63
N ASN A 282 6.46 10.51 5.09
CA ASN A 282 7.17 11.60 4.45
C ASN A 282 7.54 11.26 3.00
N GLU A 283 8.09 10.07 2.76
CA GLU A 283 8.43 9.61 1.43
C GLU A 283 7.19 9.36 0.57
N THR A 284 6.09 8.86 1.16
CA THR A 284 4.80 8.72 0.47
C THR A 284 4.32 10.05 -0.07
N ILE A 285 4.38 11.14 0.71
CA ILE A 285 3.99 12.49 0.27
C ILE A 285 4.85 12.94 -0.93
N ARG A 286 6.17 12.74 -0.87
CA ARG A 286 7.09 13.06 -1.98
C ARG A 286 6.73 12.26 -3.24
N LEU A 287 6.58 10.94 -3.11
CA LEU A 287 6.28 10.03 -4.23
C LEU A 287 4.92 10.30 -4.86
N MET A 288 3.92 10.67 -4.07
CA MET A 288 2.61 11.10 -4.58
C MET A 288 2.74 12.34 -5.49
N GLY A 289 3.61 13.29 -5.13
CA GLY A 289 3.93 14.44 -5.98
C GLY A 289 4.67 14.04 -7.27
N GLU A 290 5.66 13.14 -7.18
CA GLU A 290 6.40 12.66 -8.35
C GLU A 290 5.53 11.85 -9.32
N ILE A 291 4.56 11.10 -8.80
CA ILE A 291 3.55 10.41 -9.59
C ILE A 291 2.73 11.42 -10.42
N ASP A 292 2.23 12.48 -9.79
CA ASP A 292 1.44 13.50 -10.49
C ASP A 292 2.27 14.28 -11.51
N GLU A 293 3.53 14.60 -11.19
CA GLU A 293 4.44 15.26 -12.15
C GLU A 293 4.81 14.35 -13.33
N ALA A 294 5.00 13.05 -13.10
CA ALA A 294 5.19 12.08 -14.18
C ALA A 294 3.95 12.05 -15.10
N ILE A 295 2.74 11.95 -14.54
CA ILE A 295 1.50 11.97 -15.31
C ILE A 295 1.40 13.27 -16.13
N LYS A 296 1.67 14.42 -15.51
CA LYS A 296 1.62 15.73 -16.16
C LYS A 296 2.62 15.85 -17.32
N LYS A 297 3.86 15.39 -17.14
CA LYS A 297 4.91 15.38 -18.18
C LYS A 297 4.49 14.59 -19.43
N HIS A 298 3.65 13.57 -19.26
CA HIS A 298 3.20 12.69 -20.32
C HIS A 298 1.80 13.04 -20.86
N GLY A 299 1.34 14.29 -20.70
CA GLY A 299 0.08 14.78 -21.28
C GLY A 299 -1.06 14.96 -20.27
N GLY A 300 -0.83 14.67 -18.98
CA GLY A 300 -1.81 14.87 -17.92
C GLY A 300 -3.09 14.06 -18.10
N TRP A 301 -4.16 14.47 -17.43
CA TRP A 301 -5.47 13.83 -17.56
C TRP A 301 -6.34 14.56 -18.60
N PRO A 302 -6.98 13.86 -19.56
CA PRO A 302 -6.89 12.43 -19.84
C PRO A 302 -5.75 12.05 -20.81
N GLY A 303 -4.97 13.00 -21.34
CA GLY A 303 -4.06 12.80 -22.48
C GLY A 303 -3.03 11.66 -22.29
N ALA A 304 -2.48 11.50 -21.08
CA ALA A 304 -1.54 10.43 -20.75
C ALA A 304 -2.16 9.01 -20.80
N PHE A 305 -3.49 8.91 -20.94
CA PHE A 305 -4.29 7.70 -20.85
C PHE A 305 -5.30 7.55 -22.00
N GLN A 306 -5.23 8.40 -23.03
CA GLN A 306 -6.04 8.25 -24.24
C GLN A 306 -5.33 7.31 -25.23
N SER A 307 -6.02 6.26 -25.68
CA SER A 307 -5.64 5.55 -26.90
C SER A 307 -5.99 6.40 -28.12
N ALA A 308 -5.24 6.26 -29.23
CA ALA A 308 -5.38 7.06 -30.45
C ALA A 308 -6.73 6.90 -31.20
N GLU A 309 -7.72 6.20 -30.63
CA GLU A 309 -8.99 5.89 -31.30
C GLU A 309 -10.20 6.73 -30.86
N ASN A 310 -10.03 7.69 -29.95
CA ASN A 310 -11.11 8.63 -29.60
C ASN A 310 -10.88 10.00 -30.22
N ASP A 311 -10.83 10.06 -31.54
CA ASP A 311 -11.09 11.29 -32.28
C ASP A 311 -12.59 11.32 -32.61
N PRO A 312 -13.41 12.17 -31.96
CA PRO A 312 -14.80 12.30 -32.34
C PRO A 312 -14.87 13.06 -33.66
N GLN A 313 -15.04 12.33 -34.77
CA GLN A 313 -15.63 12.90 -35.99
C GLN A 313 -17.09 13.28 -35.75
#